data_AF-A0A269XG42-F1
#
_entry.id   AF-A0A269XG42-F1
#
_cell.length_a   1.000
_cell.length_b   1.000
_cell.length_c   1.000
_cell.angle_alpha   90.00
_cell.angle_beta   90.00
_cell.angle_gamma   90.00
#
_symmetry.space_group_name_H-M   'P 1'
#
loop_
_entity.id
_entity.type
_entity.pdbx_description
1 polymer ?
#
loop_
_entity_poly.entity_id
_entity_poly.type
_entity_poly.pdbx_seq_one_letter_code
_entity_poly.pdbx_strand_id
1 'polypeptide(L)'
;KTIGHHLKSKIAEIDPETFNQAFEKHDVLVVAGFQGINDEFELTTLGRGGSDTTAVALAASNQTPCEIYTDVDGVYATDPRILSHAKRLEYVSYEEMMEMSALGAGVLET
;
A
#
# COMPACT_ATOMS: atom_id res chain seq x y z
N LYS A 1 -8.60 -10.33 7.63
CA LYS A 1 -10.03 -10.01 7.85
C LYS A 1 -10.32 -8.57 7.41
N THR A 2 -11.40 -8.37 6.68
CA THR A 2 -11.88 -7.04 6.24
C THR A 2 -13.28 -6.74 6.78
N ILE A 3 -13.59 -5.45 6.91
CA ILE A 3 -14.89 -4.97 7.40
C ILE A 3 -15.40 -3.81 6.54
N GLY A 4 -16.71 -3.58 6.58
CA GLY A 4 -17.37 -2.48 5.88
C GLY A 4 -17.90 -2.86 4.50
N HIS A 5 -17.99 -1.86 3.61
CA HIS A 5 -18.65 -2.02 2.31
C HIS A 5 -17.76 -2.76 1.30
N HIS A 6 -18.29 -3.74 0.57
CA HIS A 6 -17.51 -4.64 -0.32
C HIS A 6 -16.54 -3.92 -1.28
N LEU A 7 -16.92 -2.79 -1.88
CA LEU A 7 -16.07 -2.04 -2.83
C LEU A 7 -15.07 -1.07 -2.19
N LYS A 8 -15.12 -0.90 -0.86
CA LYS A 8 -14.33 0.04 -0.05
C LYS A 8 -14.11 -0.54 1.36
N SER A 9 -13.78 -1.82 1.41
CA SER A 9 -13.61 -2.51 2.69
C SER A 9 -12.30 -2.07 3.35
N LYS A 10 -12.24 -2.17 4.68
CA LYS A 10 -11.04 -1.83 5.47
C LYS A 10 -10.43 -3.09 6.04
N ILE A 11 -9.10 -3.15 6.07
CA ILE A 11 -8.38 -4.22 6.77
C ILE A 11 -8.61 -4.04 8.27
N ALA A 12 -9.26 -5.01 8.90
CA ALA A 12 -9.47 -5.01 10.34
C ALA A 12 -8.35 -5.74 11.08
N GLU A 13 -7.85 -6.81 10.47
CA GLU A 13 -6.86 -7.69 11.08
C GLU A 13 -6.09 -8.45 10.01
N ILE A 14 -4.79 -8.60 10.25
CA ILE A 14 -3.89 -9.49 9.51
C ILE A 14 -3.27 -10.39 10.58
N ASP A 15 -3.45 -11.70 10.42
CA ASP A 15 -2.80 -12.68 11.28
C ASP A 15 -1.36 -12.90 10.81
N PRO A 16 -0.33 -12.44 11.55
CA PRO A 16 1.07 -12.63 11.17
C PRO A 16 1.48 -14.11 11.19
N GLU A 17 0.79 -14.95 11.97
CA GLU A 17 1.16 -16.35 12.14
C GLU A 17 0.95 -17.16 10.85
N THR A 18 -0.05 -16.76 10.05
CA THR A 18 -0.27 -17.31 8.71
C THR A 18 0.97 -17.16 7.82
N PHE A 19 1.70 -16.04 7.94
CA PHE A 19 2.93 -15.81 7.16
C PHE A 19 4.11 -16.58 7.74
N ASN A 20 4.28 -16.56 9.06
CA ASN A 20 5.35 -17.29 9.74
C ASN A 20 5.35 -18.78 9.36
N GLN A 21 4.18 -19.41 9.40
CA GLN A 21 4.03 -20.82 9.03
C GLN A 21 4.28 -21.09 7.54
N ALA A 22 3.92 -20.15 6.66
CA ALA A 22 4.18 -20.28 5.24
C ALA A 22 5.67 -20.16 4.91
N PHE A 23 6.40 -19.29 5.64
CA PHE A 23 7.85 -19.14 5.50
C PHE A 23 8.65 -20.36 6.00
N GLU A 24 8.08 -21.25 6.82
CA GLU A 24 8.73 -22.52 7.16
C GLU A 24 8.93 -23.43 5.93
N LYS A 25 8.14 -23.23 4.87
CA LYS A 25 8.10 -24.09 3.68
C LYS A 25 8.54 -23.39 2.40
N HIS A 26 8.52 -22.07 2.40
CA HIS A 26 8.72 -21.25 1.21
C HIS A 26 9.62 -20.06 1.51
N ASP A 27 10.57 -19.80 0.61
CA ASP A 27 11.46 -18.63 0.74
C ASP A 27 10.78 -17.32 0.32
N VAL A 28 9.75 -17.40 -0.53
CA VAL A 28 9.04 -16.25 -1.09
C VAL A 28 7.54 -16.51 -1.07
N LEU A 29 6.78 -15.56 -0.54
CA LEU A 29 5.31 -15.58 -0.52
C LEU A 29 4.77 -14.54 -1.49
N VAL A 30 3.92 -14.98 -2.42
CA VAL A 30 3.20 -14.08 -3.34
C VAL A 30 1.78 -13.92 -2.83
N VAL A 31 1.44 -12.69 -2.43
CA VAL A 31 0.12 -12.35 -1.89
C VAL A 31 -0.63 -11.52 -2.90
N ALA A 32 -1.91 -11.85 -3.10
CA ALA A 32 -2.75 -11.03 -3.96
C ALA A 32 -3.21 -9.77 -3.20
N GLY A 33 -2.84 -8.60 -3.72
CA GLY A 33 -3.26 -7.31 -3.18
C GLY A 33 -4.73 -6.99 -3.45
N PHE A 34 -5.19 -5.81 -3.01
CA PHE A 34 -6.51 -5.22 -3.29
C PHE A 34 -7.72 -5.93 -2.68
N GLN A 35 -7.58 -7.19 -2.26
CA GLN A 35 -8.68 -8.02 -1.78
C GLN A 35 -8.52 -8.47 -0.32
N GLY A 36 -9.62 -8.94 0.26
CA GLY A 36 -9.67 -9.54 1.59
C GLY A 36 -10.91 -10.41 1.77
N ILE A 37 -11.14 -10.87 3.01
CA ILE A 37 -12.26 -11.73 3.39
C ILE A 37 -12.93 -11.17 4.64
N ASN A 38 -14.25 -11.03 4.63
CA ASN A 38 -15.06 -10.58 5.77
C ASN A 38 -15.43 -11.75 6.72
N ASP A 39 -16.17 -11.46 7.79
CA ASP A 39 -16.60 -12.47 8.78
C ASP A 39 -17.60 -13.50 8.22
N GLU A 40 -18.22 -13.22 7.08
CA GLU A 40 -19.15 -14.10 6.37
C GLU A 40 -18.43 -14.97 5.33
N PHE A 41 -17.09 -14.94 5.31
CA PHE A 41 -16.22 -15.62 4.33
C PHE A 41 -16.44 -15.17 2.88
N GLU A 42 -16.94 -13.95 2.70
CA GLU A 42 -17.10 -13.33 1.39
C GLU A 42 -15.82 -12.58 0.99
N LEU A 43 -15.45 -12.66 -0.28
CA LEU A 43 -14.42 -11.79 -0.85
C LEU A 43 -14.86 -10.34 -0.74
N THR A 44 -13.93 -9.45 -0.40
CA THR A 44 -14.13 -8.00 -0.45
C THR A 44 -12.96 -7.32 -1.14
N THR A 45 -13.16 -6.09 -1.60
CA THR A 45 -12.13 -5.27 -2.22
C THR A 45 -11.87 -4.00 -1.41
N LEU A 46 -10.63 -3.53 -1.42
CA LEU A 46 -10.19 -2.38 -0.62
C LEU A 46 -10.46 -1.04 -1.34
N GLY A 47 -10.78 -1.09 -2.62
CA GLY A 47 -10.99 0.08 -3.47
C GLY A 47 -9.72 0.53 -4.18
N ARG A 48 -9.72 1.77 -4.67
CA ARG A 48 -8.54 2.35 -5.34
C ARG A 48 -7.35 2.39 -4.37
N GLY A 49 -6.13 2.22 -4.90
CA GLY A 49 -4.92 2.06 -4.08
C GLY A 49 -4.87 0.77 -3.26
N GLY A 50 -5.85 -0.15 -3.42
CA GLY A 50 -5.98 -1.31 -2.55
C GLY A 50 -4.77 -2.24 -2.51
N SER A 51 -4.00 -2.35 -3.61
CA SER A 51 -2.76 -3.14 -3.61
C SER A 51 -1.68 -2.51 -2.72
N ASP A 52 -1.52 -1.19 -2.77
CA ASP A 52 -0.56 -0.46 -1.93
C ASP A 52 -0.97 -0.55 -0.46
N THR A 53 -2.27 -0.41 -0.18
CA THR A 53 -2.84 -0.63 1.16
C THR A 53 -2.55 -2.03 1.68
N THR A 54 -2.68 -3.07 0.83
CA THR A 54 -2.31 -4.44 1.22
C THR A 54 -0.81 -4.54 1.55
N ALA A 55 0.06 -3.99 0.70
CA ALA A 55 1.50 -4.05 0.89
C ALA A 55 1.93 -3.37 2.21
N VAL A 56 1.43 -2.16 2.46
CA VAL A 56 1.72 -1.41 3.70
C VAL A 56 1.17 -2.13 4.93
N ALA A 57 -0.05 -2.69 4.85
CA ALA A 57 -0.63 -3.40 5.99
C ALA A 57 0.16 -4.68 6.34
N LEU A 58 0.63 -5.43 5.34
CA LEU A 58 1.50 -6.59 5.55
C LEU A 58 2.87 -6.20 6.11
N ALA A 59 3.46 -5.15 5.58
CA ALA A 59 4.74 -4.64 6.08
C ALA A 59 4.61 -4.20 7.54
N ALA A 60 3.54 -3.47 7.87
CA ALA A 60 3.24 -3.03 9.23
C ALA A 60 3.00 -4.19 10.19
N SER A 61 2.24 -5.22 9.80
CA SER A 61 1.98 -6.39 10.66
C SER A 61 3.24 -7.20 10.96
N ASN A 62 4.24 -7.14 10.08
CA ASN A 62 5.50 -7.87 10.21
C ASN A 62 6.68 -6.97 10.63
N GLN A 63 6.44 -5.67 10.87
CA GLN A 63 7.48 -4.68 11.21
C GLN A 63 8.65 -4.65 10.20
N THR A 64 8.32 -4.70 8.91
CA THR A 64 9.30 -4.70 7.81
C THR A 64 9.18 -3.45 6.94
N PRO A 65 10.23 -3.05 6.22
CA PRO A 65 10.13 -2.01 5.20
C PRO A 65 9.13 -2.42 4.11
N CYS A 66 8.34 -1.44 3.65
CA CYS A 66 7.48 -1.61 2.48
C CYS A 66 8.11 -0.90 1.28
N GLU A 67 8.25 -1.60 0.16
CA GLU A 67 8.74 -1.05 -1.10
C GLU A 67 7.61 -1.06 -2.13
N ILE A 68 7.26 0.12 -2.65
CA ILE A 68 6.25 0.28 -3.71
C ILE A 68 6.98 0.49 -5.03
N TYR A 69 6.82 -0.45 -5.95
CA TYR A 69 7.38 -0.39 -7.30
C TYR A 69 6.33 0.18 -8.25
N THR A 70 6.62 1.33 -8.85
CA THR A 70 5.71 2.08 -9.72
C THR A 70 6.41 2.52 -11.01
N ASP A 71 5.67 3.14 -11.92
CA ASP A 71 6.16 3.62 -13.23
C ASP A 71 6.91 4.96 -13.17
N VAL A 72 6.94 5.59 -12.00
CA VAL A 72 7.76 6.76 -11.68
C VAL A 72 8.93 6.37 -10.79
N ASP A 73 10.09 7.03 -10.97
CA ASP A 73 11.32 6.70 -10.26
C ASP A 73 11.44 7.38 -8.88
N GLY A 74 10.35 7.97 -8.39
CA GLY A 74 10.23 8.54 -7.05
C GLY A 74 9.29 9.74 -6.97
N VAL A 75 9.30 10.40 -5.82
CA VAL A 75 8.56 11.63 -5.57
C VAL A 75 9.42 12.83 -5.98
N TYR A 76 8.82 13.80 -6.67
CA TYR A 76 9.49 15.03 -7.10
C TYR A 76 8.91 16.24 -6.37
N ALA A 77 9.71 17.28 -6.16
CA ALA A 77 9.28 18.52 -5.52
C ALA A 77 8.14 19.24 -6.29
N THR A 78 7.99 18.96 -7.57
CA THR A 78 6.87 19.39 -8.42
C THR A 78 6.73 18.44 -9.60
N ASP A 79 5.63 18.54 -10.36
CA ASP A 79 5.41 17.68 -11.52
C ASP A 79 6.49 17.91 -12.61
N PRO A 80 7.35 16.92 -12.91
CA PRO A 80 8.41 17.07 -13.91
C PRO A 80 7.87 17.29 -15.33
N ARG A 81 6.59 16.98 -15.59
CA ARG A 81 5.92 17.25 -16.87
C ARG A 81 5.62 18.73 -17.05
N ILE A 82 5.50 19.48 -15.96
CA ILE A 82 5.28 20.93 -15.95
C ILE A 82 6.62 21.67 -15.83
N LEU A 83 7.50 21.20 -14.93
CA LEU A 83 8.83 21.78 -14.70
C LEU A 83 9.92 20.73 -14.95
N SER A 84 10.55 20.80 -16.12
CA SER A 84 11.54 19.80 -16.57
C SER A 84 12.76 19.63 -15.67
N HIS A 85 13.07 20.61 -14.82
CA HIS A 85 14.18 20.57 -13.86
C HIS A 85 13.71 20.33 -12.42
N ALA A 86 12.51 19.78 -12.24
CA ALA A 86 12.02 19.32 -10.95
C ALA A 86 13.04 18.34 -10.32
N LYS A 87 13.33 18.54 -9.03
CA LYS A 87 14.25 17.68 -8.30
C LYS A 87 13.49 16.52 -7.67
N ARG A 88 14.01 15.31 -7.84
CA ARG A 88 13.58 14.14 -7.08
C ARG A 88 13.95 14.32 -5.61
N LEU A 89 13.03 13.99 -4.71
CA LEU A 89 13.25 13.98 -3.28
C LEU A 89 13.95 12.68 -2.88
N GLU A 90 15.03 12.78 -2.13
CA GLU A 90 15.71 11.60 -1.57
C GLU A 90 14.95 11.03 -0.37
N TYR A 91 14.36 11.93 0.43
CA TYR A 91 13.52 11.62 1.58
C TYR A 91 12.32 12.55 1.61
N VAL A 92 11.18 12.03 2.04
CA VAL A 92 9.95 12.77 2.32
C VAL A 92 9.29 12.15 3.53
N SER A 93 8.80 12.97 4.47
CA SER A 93 8.08 12.49 5.64
C SER A 93 6.64 12.09 5.28
N TYR A 94 5.99 11.29 6.14
CA TYR A 94 4.59 10.90 5.94
C TYR A 94 3.65 12.11 5.88
N GLU A 95 3.89 13.13 6.72
CA GLU A 95 3.06 14.34 6.76
C GLU A 95 3.21 15.15 5.47
N GLU A 96 4.44 15.38 5.02
CA GLU A 96 4.68 16.06 3.73
C GLU A 96 4.05 15.29 2.56
N MET A 97 4.19 13.96 2.55
CA MET A 97 3.64 13.14 1.49
C MET A 97 2.10 13.15 1.49
N MET A 98 1.46 13.14 2.67
CA MET A 98 0.01 13.29 2.79
C MET A 98 -0.47 14.62 2.22
N GLU A 99 0.19 15.73 2.56
CA GLU A 99 -0.14 17.05 2.03
C GLU A 99 0.07 17.11 0.50
N MET A 100 1.17 16.55 0.00
CA MET A 100 1.42 16.48 -1.44
C MET A 100 0.35 15.68 -2.18
N SER A 101 -0.04 14.51 -1.68
CA SER A 101 -1.13 13.71 -2.26
C SER A 101 -2.47 14.44 -2.21
N ALA A 102 -2.80 15.10 -1.09
CA ALA A 102 -4.01 15.91 -0.97
C ALA A 102 -4.06 17.08 -1.97
N LEU A 103 -2.91 17.62 -2.33
CA LEU A 103 -2.74 18.67 -3.34
C LEU A 103 -2.64 18.13 -4.79
N GLY A 104 -2.77 16.82 -4.99
CA GLY A 104 -2.88 16.19 -6.30
C GLY A 104 -1.62 15.45 -6.78
N ALA A 105 -0.64 15.20 -5.92
CA ALA A 105 0.46 14.30 -6.26
C ALA A 105 -0.06 12.86 -6.40
N GLY A 106 -0.20 12.38 -7.63
CA GLY A 106 -0.76 11.06 -7.94
C GLY A 106 0.19 9.88 -7.74
N VAL A 107 1.22 10.01 -6.90
CA VAL A 107 2.25 8.96 -6.68
C VAL A 107 1.82 7.97 -5.61
N LEU A 108 1.12 8.42 -4.58
CA LEU A 108 0.54 7.58 -3.52
C LEU A 108 -0.92 7.98 -3.29
N GLU A 109 -1.80 6.98 -3.20
CA GLU A 109 -3.19 7.18 -2.78
C GLU A 109 -3.30 7.41 -1.28
N THR A 110 -4.18 8.34 -0.90
CA THR A 110 -4.63 8.61 0.48
C THR A 110 -5.93 7.90 0.80
#